data_AF-A0A2M7CKP0-F1
#
_entry.id   AF-A0A2M7CKP0-F1
#
_cell.length_a   1.000
_cell.length_b   1.000
_cell.length_c   1.000
_cell.angle_alpha   90.00
_cell.angle_beta   90.00
_cell.angle_gamma   90.00
#
_symmetry.space_group_name_H-M   'P 1'
#
loop_
_entity.id
_entity.type
_entity.pdbx_description
1 polymer ?
#
loop_
_entity_poly.entity_id
_entity_poly.type
_entity_poly.pdbx_seq_one_letter_code
_entity_poly.pdbx_strand_id
1 'polypeptide(L)'
;MPNWSRFTPADFEYDFENDKLSFHRVTFEEVIECFFSDLEIRRNKSYHDRYQLIGKTVGGRRLKVIFQLKPGNIVRIITGWPL
;
A
#
# COMPACT_ATOMS: atom_id res chain seq x y z
N MET A 1 -12.26 -12.29 -5.75
CA MET A 1 -11.12 -11.54 -5.15
C MET A 1 -10.20 -11.12 -6.28
N PRO A 2 -9.56 -9.94 -6.23
CA PRO A 2 -8.59 -9.53 -7.24
C PRO A 2 -7.49 -10.57 -7.36
N ASN A 3 -7.02 -10.83 -8.58
CA ASN A 3 -5.84 -11.66 -8.77
C ASN A 3 -4.60 -10.84 -8.42
N TRP A 4 -4.17 -10.90 -7.16
CA TRP A 4 -3.06 -10.10 -6.66
C TRP A 4 -1.74 -10.38 -7.38
N SER A 5 -1.55 -11.58 -7.93
CA SER A 5 -0.34 -11.91 -8.70
C SER A 5 -0.21 -11.15 -10.02
N ARG A 6 -1.29 -10.50 -10.48
CA ARG A 6 -1.34 -9.68 -11.70
C ARG A 6 -1.93 -8.30 -11.42
N PHE A 7 -1.96 -7.88 -10.16
CA PHE A 7 -2.55 -6.61 -9.80
C PHE A 7 -1.59 -5.48 -10.16
N THR A 8 -2.10 -4.48 -10.88
CA THR A 8 -1.39 -3.24 -11.18
C THR A 8 -2.33 -2.09 -10.85
N PRO A 9 -1.94 -1.17 -9.94
CA PRO A 9 -2.72 0.03 -9.65
C PRO A 9 -2.92 0.87 -10.90
N ALA A 10 -4.11 1.42 -11.10
CA ALA A 10 -4.36 2.41 -12.15
C ALA A 10 -3.92 3.81 -11.73
N ASP A 11 -4.08 4.13 -10.44
CA ASP A 11 -3.71 5.40 -9.83
C ASP A 11 -3.55 5.27 -8.31
N PHE A 12 -2.98 6.29 -7.66
CA PHE A 12 -2.78 6.36 -6.22
C PHE A 12 -3.43 7.61 -5.63
N GLU A 13 -4.18 7.42 -4.54
CA GLU A 13 -4.68 8.51 -3.70
C GLU A 13 -3.98 8.49 -2.34
N TYR A 14 -3.54 9.65 -1.88
CA TYR A 14 -3.02 9.82 -0.53
C TYR A 14 -3.45 11.18 0.06
N ASP A 15 -3.76 11.17 1.35
CA ASP A 15 -4.13 12.36 2.10
C ASP A 15 -2.87 12.96 2.73
N PHE A 16 -2.28 13.93 2.04
CA PHE A 16 -1.07 14.62 2.50
C PHE A 16 -1.34 15.59 3.66
N GLU A 17 -2.59 16.03 3.86
CA GLU A 17 -2.96 16.89 5.00
C GLU A 17 -3.01 16.08 6.30
N ASN A 18 -3.40 14.81 6.21
CA ASN A 18 -3.40 13.85 7.32
C ASN A 18 -2.29 12.80 7.16
N ASP A 19 -1.06 13.26 6.95
CA ASP A 19 0.08 12.40 6.64
C ASP A 19 0.43 11.44 7.79
N LYS A 20 0.12 10.15 7.59
CA LYS A 20 0.44 9.07 8.54
C LYS A 20 1.74 8.37 8.22
N LEU A 21 2.27 8.50 7.00
CA LEU A 21 3.49 7.83 6.56
C LEU A 21 4.72 8.49 7.16
N SER A 22 4.77 9.83 7.20
CA SER A 22 5.91 10.54 7.79
C SER A 22 6.08 10.25 9.28
N PHE A 23 4.99 10.04 10.03
CA PHE A 23 5.04 9.58 11.42
C PHE A 23 5.84 8.26 11.57
N HIS A 24 5.80 7.40 10.55
CA HIS A 24 6.54 6.14 10.50
C HIS A 24 7.87 6.23 9.73
N ARG A 25 8.31 7.43 9.33
CA ARG A 25 9.50 7.67 8.51
C ARG A 25 9.45 6.86 7.20
N VAL A 26 8.27 6.82 6.60
CA VAL A 26 8.00 6.22 5.30
C VAL A 26 7.61 7.34 4.36
N THR A 27 8.15 7.32 3.15
CA THR A 27 7.76 8.26 2.09
C THR A 27 6.61 7.68 1.25
N PHE A 28 5.89 8.56 0.55
CA PHE A 28 4.83 8.13 -0.37
C PHE A 28 5.41 7.29 -1.52
N GLU A 29 6.59 7.68 -2.02
CA GLU A 29 7.32 7.01 -3.09
C GLU A 29 7.70 5.58 -2.69
N GLU A 30 8.22 5.38 -1.47
CA GLU A 30 8.52 4.04 -0.96
C GLU A 30 7.28 3.14 -0.88
N VAL A 31 6.12 3.71 -0.56
CA VAL A 31 4.87 2.96 -0.57
C VAL A 31 4.49 2.57 -2.00
N ILE A 32 4.57 3.50 -2.96
CA ILE A 32 4.32 3.22 -4.38
C ILE A 32 5.23 2.10 -4.87
N GLU A 33 6.53 2.17 -4.58
CA GLU A 33 7.51 1.14 -4.98
C GLU A 33 7.09 -0.26 -4.53
N CYS A 34 6.51 -0.38 -3.34
CA CYS A 34 6.05 -1.66 -2.80
C CYS A 34 4.89 -2.30 -3.59
N PHE A 35 4.15 -1.54 -4.42
CA PHE A 35 3.14 -2.08 -5.33
C PHE A 35 3.71 -2.62 -6.65
N PHE A 36 4.99 -2.36 -6.92
CA PHE A 36 5.68 -2.77 -8.16
C PHE A 36 6.81 -3.77 -7.92
N SER A 37 7.01 -4.22 -6.68
CA SER A 37 7.99 -5.25 -6.30
C SER A 37 7.31 -6.54 -5.84
N ASP A 38 8.10 -7.54 -5.42
CA ASP A 38 7.57 -8.76 -4.78
C ASP A 38 6.61 -8.39 -3.64
N LEU A 39 5.33 -8.67 -3.86
CA LEU A 39 4.25 -8.23 -2.98
C LEU A 39 3.43 -9.41 -2.46
N GLU A 40 3.07 -9.31 -1.18
CA GLU A 40 2.05 -10.16 -0.58
C GLU A 40 0.87 -9.29 -0.14
N ILE A 41 -0.29 -9.49 -0.77
CA ILE A 41 -1.53 -8.78 -0.39
C ILE A 41 -2.46 -9.73 0.36
N ARG A 42 -2.91 -9.28 1.53
CA ARG A 42 -3.90 -9.97 2.37
C ARG A 42 -5.06 -9.04 2.69
N ARG A 43 -6.27 -9.60 2.89
CA ARG A 43 -7.41 -8.82 3.42
C ARG A 43 -7.12 -8.37 4.85
N ASN A 44 -7.51 -7.14 5.18
CA ASN A 44 -7.50 -6.69 6.57
C ASN A 44 -8.73 -7.25 7.32
N LYS A 45 -8.52 -7.88 8.48
CA LYS A 45 -9.59 -8.58 9.21
C LYS A 45 -10.68 -7.64 9.75
N SER A 46 -10.31 -6.41 10.11
CA SER A 46 -11.23 -5.47 10.77
C SER A 46 -11.99 -4.56 9.81
N TYR A 47 -11.55 -4.44 8.55
CA TYR A 47 -12.13 -3.52 7.57
C TYR A 47 -12.26 -4.22 6.21
N HIS A 48 -13.50 -4.45 5.77
CA HIS A 48 -13.83 -5.30 4.63
C HIS A 48 -13.31 -4.77 3.28
N ASP A 49 -13.08 -3.47 3.19
CA ASP A 49 -12.63 -2.72 2.02
C ASP A 49 -11.12 -2.40 2.05
N ARG A 50 -10.41 -2.80 3.12
CA ARG A 50 -8.98 -2.55 3.28
C ARG A 50 -8.16 -3.82 3.14
N TYR A 51 -6.97 -3.61 2.63
CA TYR A 51 -5.98 -4.64 2.35
C TYR A 51 -4.66 -4.26 3.02
N GLN A 52 -3.87 -5.29 3.30
CA GLN A 52 -2.50 -5.17 3.79
C GLN A 52 -1.59 -5.65 2.68
N LEU A 53 -0.61 -4.84 2.30
CA LEU A 53 0.47 -5.20 1.40
C LEU A 53 1.75 -5.29 2.21
N ILE A 54 2.48 -6.40 2.07
CA ILE A 54 3.88 -6.49 2.48
C ILE A 54 4.70 -6.43 1.21
N GLY A 55 5.52 -5.40 1.05
CA GLY A 55 6.35 -5.18 -0.12
C GLY A 55 7.75 -4.70 0.24
N LYS A 56 8.62 -4.64 -0.77
CA LYS A 56 10.01 -4.21 -0.63
C LYS A 56 10.25 -2.95 -1.47
N THR A 57 10.88 -1.93 -0.88
CA THR A 57 11.30 -0.73 -1.60
C THR A 57 12.54 -1.03 -2.45
N VAL A 58 12.86 -0.15 -3.40
CA VAL A 58 14.09 -0.23 -4.22
C VAL A 58 15.33 -0.17 -3.32
N GLY A 59 15.29 0.66 -2.28
CA GLY A 59 16.33 0.74 -1.23
C GLY A 59 16.41 -0.48 -0.32
N GLY A 60 15.54 -1.47 -0.50
CA GLY A 60 15.58 -2.76 0.18
C GLY A 60 14.83 -2.83 1.51
N ARG A 61 14.18 -1.73 1.94
CA ARG A 61 13.34 -1.71 3.15
C ARG A 61 12.09 -2.55 2.91
N ARG A 62 11.65 -3.29 3.92
CA ARG A 62 10.37 -3.99 3.90
C ARG A 62 9.34 -3.13 4.59
N LEU A 63 8.21 -2.90 3.93
CA LEU A 63 7.11 -2.11 4.47
C LEU A 63 5.85 -2.95 4.54
N LYS A 64 5.05 -2.69 5.57
CA LYS A 64 3.64 -3.07 5.61
C LYS A 64 2.81 -1.84 5.31
N VAL A 65 1.94 -1.93 4.31
CA VAL A 65 1.08 -0.84 3.83
C VAL A 65 -0.37 -1.25 4.02
N ILE A 66 -1.17 -0.34 4.58
CA ILE A 66 -2.63 -0.47 4.64
C ILE A 66 -3.21 0.43 3.56
N PHE A 67 -4.00 -0.16 2.67
CA PHE A 67 -4.65 0.58 1.59
C PHE A 67 -6.10 0.12 1.40
N GLN A 68 -6.91 0.98 0.80
CA GLN A 68 -8.25 0.68 0.32
C GLN A 68 -8.20 0.54 -1.20
N LEU A 69 -8.88 -0.46 -1.75
CA LEU A 69 -9.02 -0.60 -3.21
C LEU A 69 -10.37 -0.02 -3.65
N LYS A 70 -10.33 1.08 -4.40
CA LYS A 70 -11.52 1.76 -4.95
C LYS A 70 -11.85 1.23 -6.35
N PRO A 71 -13.07 1.48 -6.88
CA PRO A 71 -13.40 1.16 -8.27
C PRO A 71 -12.36 1.71 -9.26
N GLY A 72 -12.11 0.99 -10.35
CA GLY A 72 -11.10 1.38 -11.34
C GLY A 72 -9.66 1.05 -10.98
N ASN A 73 -9.42 0.17 -9.98
CA ASN A 73 -8.08 -0.19 -9.49
C ASN A 73 -7.29 0.99 -8.89
N ILE A 74 -8.00 1.98 -8.33
CA ILE A 74 -7.37 3.10 -7.63
C ILE A 74 -7.00 2.66 -6.21
N VAL A 75 -5.74 2.83 -5.85
CA VAL A 75 -5.20 2.49 -4.52
C VAL A 75 -5.22 3.73 -3.65
N ARG A 76 -6.06 3.74 -2.62
CA ARG A 76 -6.02 4.79 -1.59
C ARG A 76 -5.15 4.32 -0.43
N ILE A 77 -3.99 4.93 -0.27
CA ILE A 77 -3.06 4.64 0.81
C ILE A 77 -3.62 5.22 2.11
N ILE A 78 -3.69 4.39 3.16
CA ILE A 78 -4.21 4.79 4.47
C ILE A 78 -3.07 5.03 5.46
N THR A 79 -2.07 4.14 5.51
CA THR A 79 -0.85 4.25 6.33
C THR A 79 0.14 3.15 5.92
N GLY A 80 1.36 3.18 6.47
CA GLY A 80 2.37 2.15 6.31
C GLY A 80 3.52 2.33 7.27
N TRP A 81 4.24 1.23 7.56
CA TRP A 81 5.37 1.23 8.49
C TRP A 81 6.43 0.19 8.11
N PRO A 82 7.69 0.38 8.53
CA PRO A 82 8.74 -0.62 8.37
C PRO A 82 8.45 -1.91 9.14
N LEU A 83 8.78 -3.05 8.53
CA LEU A 83 8.75 -4.36 9.19
C LEU A 83 10.05 -4.68 9.91
#